data_AF-A0A954KJW6-F1
#
_entry.id   AF-A0A954KJW6-F1
#
_cell.length_a   1.000
_cell.length_b   1.000
_cell.length_c   1.000
_cell.angle_alpha   90.00
_cell.angle_beta   90.00
_cell.angle_gamma   90.00
#
_symmetry.space_group_name_H-M   'P 1'
#
loop_
_entity.id
_entity.type
_entity.pdbx_description
1 polymer ?
#
loop_
_entity_poly.entity_id
_entity_poly.type
_entity_poly.pdbx_seq_one_letter_code
_entity_poly.pdbx_strand_id
1 'polypeptide(L)'
;YWEKYIDYIMDGEWVGNPPPPEPDPVDTGSGGTGGTTDPPPDPPPSDPPPPEPPIGLQIPIENGRLWAGLGLPRGPRSLGHVAGDTHSAMQLLLMQSPTQMEIGVPRRGSYDEIWVPWYMDGDRIEDFNNPNEYTFPGADDDLAKDWRNWIGYITYVQFMMDWGRDRSPDVSNSSNSDPDVGIKTPLSVLSQYCPRHAESVAGYTFNFPPREQPMHAVRRSLISALAVVADRNIGITPGAGDRVAIVTYDGLDAYHAPQLVVPLTSSFNSAMSSCVDLQATSDIGSTTATEAGLILARDHLKPTHMGGAGRHYSKKVIVLLTDGVPNAWSSSQGEIDSFITNNPGDNYYNSDYIWLNAALVQAAHAEMEGTNIYAVGMGLGTDYDFMDRMARTSNTDEGGLSVRGSGNP
;
A
#
# COMPACT_ATOMS: atom_id res chain seq x y z
N TYR A 1 19.75 -11.25 -1.51
CA TYR A 1 18.72 -10.21 -1.72
C TYR A 1 17.63 -10.29 -0.64
N TRP A 2 17.07 -11.48 -0.40
CA TRP A 2 16.02 -11.75 0.60
C TRP A 2 16.46 -11.70 2.07
N GLU A 3 17.74 -11.95 2.37
CA GLU A 3 18.30 -11.94 3.75
C GLU A 3 18.12 -10.61 4.50
N LYS A 4 17.76 -9.52 3.81
CA LYS A 4 17.49 -8.20 4.40
C LYS A 4 16.01 -7.96 4.75
N TYR A 5 15.11 -8.89 4.38
CA TYR A 5 13.66 -8.65 4.42
C TYR A 5 12.97 -9.17 5.68
N ILE A 6 13.58 -10.08 6.46
CA ILE A 6 13.01 -10.55 7.74
C ILE A 6 14.18 -10.97 8.68
N ASP A 7 14.54 -10.09 9.62
CA ASP A 7 15.72 -10.27 10.50
C ASP A 7 15.50 -11.18 11.74
N TYR A 8 14.27 -11.61 12.07
CA TYR A 8 14.00 -12.14 13.42
C TYR A 8 13.15 -13.41 13.52
N ILE A 9 12.83 -14.08 12.41
CA ILE A 9 11.95 -15.26 12.49
C ILE A 9 12.71 -16.59 12.55
N MET A 10 14.01 -16.65 12.22
CA MET A 10 14.76 -17.92 12.23
C MET A 10 16.21 -17.78 12.72
N ASP A 11 16.62 -18.71 13.58
CA ASP A 11 18.02 -18.96 13.93
C ASP A 11 18.65 -19.72 12.74
N GLY A 12 19.76 -19.22 12.18
CA GLY A 12 20.35 -19.79 10.98
C GLY A 12 21.03 -21.14 11.26
N GLU A 13 20.40 -22.25 10.88
CA GLU A 13 21.09 -23.53 10.80
C GLU A 13 21.78 -23.70 9.43
N TRP A 14 23.02 -24.16 9.47
CA TRP A 14 23.87 -24.32 8.28
C TRP A 14 23.42 -25.58 7.51
N VAL A 15 22.84 -25.39 6.33
CA VAL A 15 22.44 -26.49 5.44
C VAL A 15 23.25 -26.44 4.16
N GLY A 16 24.25 -27.33 4.05
CA GLY A 16 24.77 -27.81 2.76
C GLY A 16 25.90 -27.03 2.08
N ASN A 17 26.33 -27.59 0.94
CA ASN A 17 27.50 -27.22 0.14
C ASN A 17 27.44 -25.77 -0.39
N PRO A 18 28.60 -25.14 -0.67
CA PRO A 18 28.67 -23.76 -1.14
C PRO A 18 27.87 -23.52 -2.43
N PRO A 19 27.32 -22.30 -2.62
CA PRO A 19 26.54 -21.95 -3.79
C PRO A 19 27.35 -22.09 -5.09
N PRO A 20 26.68 -22.33 -6.23
CA PRO A 20 27.33 -22.27 -7.53
C PRO A 20 27.96 -20.88 -7.74
N PRO A 21 29.12 -20.80 -8.43
CA PRO A 21 29.78 -19.52 -8.70
C PRO A 21 28.85 -18.61 -9.51
N GLU A 22 28.92 -17.30 -9.23
CA GLU A 22 28.21 -16.29 -10.01
C GLU A 22 28.58 -16.41 -11.50
N PRO A 23 27.62 -16.23 -12.42
CA PRO A 23 27.93 -16.15 -13.84
C PRO A 23 28.89 -14.98 -14.09
N ASP A 24 29.92 -15.24 -14.89
CA ASP A 24 30.90 -14.22 -15.23
C ASP A 24 30.19 -12.97 -15.80
N PRO A 25 30.57 -11.75 -15.37
CA PRO A 25 30.01 -10.53 -15.90
C PRO A 25 30.21 -10.48 -17.42
N VAL A 26 29.14 -10.19 -18.14
CA VAL A 26 29.17 -10.01 -19.60
C VAL A 26 30.19 -8.92 -19.94
N ASP A 27 31.25 -9.29 -20.65
CA ASP A 27 32.30 -8.40 -21.13
C ASP A 27 31.72 -7.39 -22.13
N THR A 28 31.27 -6.24 -21.63
CA THR A 28 30.90 -5.09 -22.46
C THR A 28 32.19 -4.42 -22.92
N GLY A 29 32.74 -4.93 -24.02
CA GLY A 29 33.98 -4.46 -24.63
C GLY A 29 34.05 -2.93 -24.74
N SER A 30 35.08 -2.37 -24.10
CA SER A 30 35.48 -0.97 -24.18
C SER A 30 36.06 -0.65 -25.56
N GLY A 31 35.43 0.25 -26.30
CA GLY A 31 36.01 0.86 -27.48
C GLY A 31 35.36 2.19 -27.87
N GLY A 32 36.11 3.28 -27.79
CA GLY A 32 35.85 4.48 -28.58
C GLY A 32 35.65 5.79 -27.80
N THR A 33 36.75 6.49 -27.53
CA THR A 33 36.74 7.91 -27.18
C THR A 33 36.28 8.78 -28.36
N GLY A 34 35.17 9.49 -28.23
CA GLY A 34 34.72 10.47 -29.23
C GLY A 34 33.65 11.44 -28.72
N GLY A 35 34.02 12.73 -28.65
CA GLY A 35 33.16 13.91 -28.88
C GLY A 35 31.89 14.09 -28.05
N THR A 36 31.95 14.97 -27.05
CA THR A 36 30.80 15.48 -26.29
C THR A 36 29.93 16.42 -27.12
N THR A 37 28.72 15.97 -27.45
CA THR A 37 27.52 16.81 -27.57
C THR A 37 26.45 16.13 -26.74
N ASP A 38 26.00 16.77 -25.66
CA ASP A 38 24.93 16.22 -24.83
C ASP A 38 23.71 15.95 -25.74
N PRO A 39 23.20 14.71 -25.78
CA PRO A 39 22.00 14.42 -26.52
C PRO A 39 20.83 15.23 -25.95
N PRO A 40 19.86 15.64 -26.78
CA PRO A 40 18.62 16.23 -26.27
C PRO A 40 18.00 15.27 -25.26
N PRO A 41 17.32 15.78 -24.21
CA PRO A 41 16.65 14.94 -23.24
C PRO A 41 15.74 13.96 -23.98
N ASP A 42 15.85 12.68 -23.63
CA ASP A 42 15.04 11.63 -24.24
C ASP A 42 13.55 12.00 -24.10
N PRO A 43 12.73 11.76 -25.14
CA PRO A 43 11.29 11.93 -25.02
C PRO A 43 10.78 11.05 -23.87
N PRO A 44 9.73 11.48 -23.14
CA PRO A 44 9.16 10.66 -22.09
C PRO A 44 8.83 9.27 -22.65
N PRO A 45 9.09 8.19 -21.88
CA PRO A 45 8.84 6.83 -22.34
C PRO A 45 7.38 6.72 -22.79
N SER A 46 7.16 6.12 -23.96
CA SER A 46 5.82 5.79 -24.43
C SER A 46 5.15 4.84 -23.45
N ASP A 47 3.87 5.06 -23.16
CA ASP A 47 3.08 4.17 -22.30
C ASP A 47 3.28 2.70 -22.73
N PRO A 48 3.45 1.76 -21.78
CA PRO A 48 3.49 0.34 -22.11
C PRO A 48 2.19 -0.08 -22.84
N PRO A 49 2.19 -1.20 -23.58
CA PRO A 49 0.97 -1.72 -24.20
C PRO A 49 -0.07 -2.10 -23.13
N PRO A 50 -1.38 -1.83 -23.36
CA PRO A 50 -2.42 -2.11 -22.38
C PRO A 50 -2.52 -3.60 -22.06
N PRO A 51 -2.84 -3.98 -20.81
CA PRO A 51 -3.02 -5.38 -20.44
C PRO A 51 -4.25 -5.97 -21.13
N GLU A 52 -4.16 -7.24 -21.52
CA GLU A 52 -5.34 -7.98 -21.99
C GLU A 52 -6.33 -8.17 -20.82
N PRO A 53 -7.63 -7.86 -21.00
CA PRO A 53 -8.61 -8.03 -19.93
C PRO A 53 -8.71 -9.52 -19.55
N PRO A 54 -8.80 -9.84 -18.25
CA PRO A 54 -8.93 -11.23 -17.82
C PRO A 54 -10.21 -11.85 -18.40
N ILE A 55 -10.08 -13.08 -18.89
CA ILE A 55 -11.22 -13.89 -19.33
C ILE A 55 -12.09 -14.21 -18.10
N GLY A 56 -13.18 -13.44 -17.96
CA GLY A 56 -14.41 -13.74 -17.22
C GLY A 56 -14.28 -14.34 -15.83
N LEU A 57 -14.30 -13.49 -14.78
CA LEU A 57 -14.72 -13.89 -13.44
C LEU A 57 -15.98 -13.11 -13.04
N GLN A 58 -17.16 -13.72 -13.23
CA GLN A 58 -18.38 -13.26 -12.57
C GLN A 58 -18.30 -13.70 -11.10
N ILE A 59 -18.11 -12.75 -10.19
CA ILE A 59 -18.36 -13.00 -8.77
C ILE A 59 -19.87 -13.17 -8.60
N PRO A 60 -20.37 -14.30 -8.06
CA PRO A 60 -21.77 -14.42 -7.73
C PRO A 60 -22.09 -13.41 -6.63
N ILE A 61 -22.88 -12.40 -6.95
CA ILE A 61 -23.55 -11.58 -5.94
C ILE A 61 -24.59 -12.50 -5.29
N GLU A 62 -24.21 -13.20 -4.22
CA GLU A 62 -25.19 -13.84 -3.35
C GLU A 62 -25.99 -12.74 -2.65
N ASN A 63 -27.18 -12.51 -3.20
CA ASN A 63 -28.20 -11.64 -2.65
C ASN A 63 -28.54 -12.07 -1.21
N GLY A 64 -28.15 -11.23 -0.25
CA GLY A 64 -28.92 -10.98 0.96
C GLY A 64 -28.60 -11.84 2.18
N ARG A 65 -27.66 -11.37 3.02
CA ARG A 65 -27.76 -11.46 4.49
C ARG A 65 -27.16 -10.22 5.15
N LEU A 66 -28.02 -9.22 5.39
CA LEU A 66 -27.77 -8.17 6.38
C LEU A 66 -27.74 -8.81 7.78
N TRP A 67 -26.55 -9.05 8.32
CA TRP A 67 -26.39 -9.16 9.78
C TRP A 67 -25.85 -7.82 10.29
N ALA A 68 -26.73 -7.07 10.94
CA ALA A 68 -26.36 -5.94 11.77
C ALA A 68 -25.60 -6.45 13.00
N GLY A 69 -24.28 -6.61 12.87
CA GLY A 69 -23.37 -6.87 13.97
C GLY A 69 -23.00 -5.57 14.69
N LEU A 70 -23.93 -5.00 15.46
CA LEU A 70 -23.60 -4.02 16.50
C LEU A 70 -22.89 -4.75 17.66
N GLY A 71 -21.62 -5.10 17.45
CA GLY A 71 -20.71 -5.61 18.47
C GLY A 71 -20.22 -4.49 19.36
N LEU A 72 -21.02 -4.08 20.35
CA LEU A 72 -20.52 -3.30 21.47
C LEU A 72 -19.45 -4.14 22.22
N PRO A 73 -18.25 -3.60 22.50
CA PRO A 73 -17.25 -4.32 23.28
C PRO A 73 -17.78 -4.57 24.70
N ARG A 74 -17.94 -5.85 25.07
CA ARG A 74 -18.10 -6.27 26.46
C ARG A 74 -16.71 -6.42 27.10
N GLY A 75 -16.23 -5.33 27.69
CA GLY A 75 -15.11 -5.32 28.64
C GLY A 75 -15.46 -4.51 29.89
N PRO A 76 -14.97 -4.88 31.09
CA PRO A 76 -15.45 -4.31 32.34
C PRO A 76 -14.95 -2.89 32.57
N ARG A 77 -15.85 -2.11 33.16
CA ARG A 77 -15.77 -0.70 33.54
C ARG A 77 -14.48 -0.32 34.29
N SER A 78 -13.87 0.80 33.89
CA SER A 78 -13.41 1.80 34.86
C SER A 78 -13.95 3.17 34.44
N LEU A 79 -14.57 3.86 35.39
CA LEU A 79 -15.31 5.10 35.23
C LEU A 79 -14.37 6.30 35.16
N GLY A 80 -14.49 7.11 34.11
CA GLY A 80 -13.92 8.45 34.02
C GLY A 80 -14.69 9.25 32.97
N HIS A 81 -15.59 10.12 33.43
CA HIS A 81 -16.44 10.99 32.61
C HIS A 81 -15.65 11.92 31.70
N VAL A 82 -15.93 11.89 30.38
CA VAL A 82 -15.93 13.09 29.52
C VAL A 82 -17.15 12.99 28.61
N ALA A 83 -18.07 13.94 28.75
CA ALA A 83 -19.23 14.11 27.88
C ALA A 83 -18.82 14.93 26.64
N GLY A 84 -19.23 14.49 25.45
CA GLY A 84 -19.07 15.26 24.22
C GLY A 84 -19.47 14.48 22.96
N ASP A 85 -20.63 14.84 22.41
CA ASP A 85 -21.08 14.75 21.01
C ASP A 85 -21.12 13.40 20.27
N THR A 86 -22.29 12.77 20.32
CA THR A 86 -22.68 11.57 19.54
C THR A 86 -23.33 11.87 18.18
N HIS A 87 -22.99 12.99 17.51
CA HIS A 87 -23.64 13.38 16.25
C HIS A 87 -22.84 13.13 14.97
N SER A 88 -21.61 12.61 15.04
CA SER A 88 -20.75 12.47 13.85
C SER A 88 -20.77 11.09 13.18
N ALA A 89 -21.33 10.05 13.82
CA ALA A 89 -21.24 8.67 13.33
C ALA A 89 -22.34 8.26 12.35
N MET A 90 -23.43 9.02 12.22
CA MET A 90 -24.56 8.68 11.34
C MET A 90 -24.50 9.29 9.93
N GLN A 91 -23.52 10.14 9.62
CA GLN A 91 -23.45 10.81 8.31
C GLN A 91 -22.58 10.09 7.28
N LEU A 92 -21.82 9.05 7.66
CA LEU A 92 -21.03 8.24 6.73
C LEU A 92 -21.83 7.06 6.12
N LEU A 93 -23.08 6.84 6.56
CA LEU A 93 -23.89 5.68 6.18
C LEU A 93 -24.84 5.94 4.98
N LEU A 94 -24.64 7.04 4.25
CA LEU A 94 -25.45 7.42 3.08
C LEU A 94 -24.67 7.40 1.75
N MET A 95 -23.55 6.67 1.70
CA MET A 95 -22.96 6.32 0.41
C MET A 95 -23.83 5.30 -0.31
N GLN A 96 -23.99 5.57 -1.60
CA GLN A 96 -24.98 5.04 -2.53
C GLN A 96 -24.95 3.51 -2.61
N SER A 97 -26.13 2.94 -2.89
CA SER A 97 -26.32 1.54 -3.27
C SER A 97 -25.29 1.08 -4.32
N PRO A 98 -24.75 -0.16 -4.23
CA PRO A 98 -23.65 -0.59 -5.07
C PRO A 98 -24.12 -0.81 -6.50
N THR A 99 -23.92 0.20 -7.35
CA THR A 99 -23.80 0.00 -8.79
C THR A 99 -22.46 -0.66 -9.02
N GLN A 100 -22.48 -1.92 -9.46
CA GLN A 100 -21.41 -2.67 -10.12
C GLN A 100 -20.02 -2.04 -9.98
N MET A 101 -19.33 -2.33 -8.87
CA MET A 101 -17.91 -1.98 -8.73
C MET A 101 -17.15 -2.70 -9.84
N GLU A 102 -16.55 -1.95 -10.76
CA GLU A 102 -15.58 -2.49 -11.70
C GLU A 102 -14.33 -2.84 -10.88
N ILE A 103 -14.22 -4.13 -10.54
CA ILE A 103 -13.12 -4.63 -9.71
C ILE A 103 -11.86 -4.61 -10.55
N GLY A 104 -10.81 -4.06 -9.92
CA GLY A 104 -9.46 -3.92 -10.40
C GLY A 104 -8.83 -5.09 -11.15
N VAL A 105 -7.72 -4.84 -11.85
CA VAL A 105 -6.89 -5.93 -12.40
C VAL A 105 -6.27 -6.66 -11.20
N PRO A 106 -6.65 -7.92 -10.90
CA PRO A 106 -6.13 -8.62 -9.73
C PRO A 106 -4.62 -8.82 -9.86
N ARG A 107 -3.85 -8.67 -8.78
CA ARG A 107 -2.51 -9.27 -8.73
C ARG A 107 -2.72 -10.79 -8.78
N ARG A 108 -2.05 -11.47 -9.72
CA ARG A 108 -2.15 -12.93 -9.86
C ARG A 108 -1.19 -13.58 -8.86
N GLY A 109 -1.51 -13.58 -7.57
CA GLY A 109 -1.06 -14.69 -6.71
C GLY A 109 -1.78 -15.95 -7.18
N SER A 110 -1.13 -17.12 -7.29
CA SER A 110 -1.82 -18.33 -7.79
C SER A 110 -3.03 -18.67 -6.91
N TYR A 111 -4.16 -18.95 -7.56
CA TYR A 111 -5.49 -19.08 -6.94
C TYR A 111 -5.86 -20.52 -6.60
N ASP A 112 -4.95 -21.47 -6.77
CA ASP A 112 -5.23 -22.88 -6.58
C ASP A 112 -4.96 -23.28 -5.12
N GLU A 113 -5.84 -24.10 -4.56
CA GLU A 113 -5.66 -24.70 -3.24
C GLU A 113 -4.30 -25.41 -3.17
N ILE A 114 -3.31 -24.78 -2.53
CA ILE A 114 -2.06 -25.45 -2.19
C ILE A 114 -2.33 -26.27 -0.93
N TRP A 115 -2.97 -27.42 -1.10
CA TRP A 115 -2.61 -28.53 -0.23
C TRP A 115 -1.15 -28.86 -0.56
N VAL A 116 -0.32 -28.94 0.46
CA VAL A 116 0.92 -29.72 0.37
C VAL A 116 0.48 -31.15 0.71
N PRO A 117 0.20 -32.05 -0.26
CA PRO A 117 -0.03 -33.44 0.05
C PRO A 117 1.05 -33.95 1.00
N TRP A 118 0.69 -34.88 1.88
CA TRP A 118 1.62 -35.49 2.84
C TRP A 118 2.86 -36.18 2.20
N TYR A 119 2.92 -36.24 0.88
CA TYR A 119 4.03 -36.74 0.06
C TYR A 119 4.76 -35.65 -0.75
N MET A 120 4.39 -34.37 -0.62
CA MET A 120 5.13 -33.25 -1.23
C MET A 120 6.33 -32.91 -0.34
N ASP A 121 7.47 -33.44 -0.79
CA ASP A 121 8.83 -33.17 -0.33
C ASP A 121 9.23 -31.72 -0.63
N GLY A 122 10.17 -31.16 0.14
CA GLY A 122 10.68 -29.79 -0.02
C GLY A 122 11.32 -29.49 -1.38
N ASP A 123 11.46 -30.51 -2.22
CA ASP A 123 12.15 -30.51 -3.50
C ASP A 123 11.22 -30.25 -4.72
N ARG A 124 9.92 -30.04 -4.52
CA ARG A 124 8.96 -29.71 -5.60
C ARG A 124 8.35 -28.32 -5.43
N ILE A 125 9.17 -27.29 -5.71
CA ILE A 125 8.67 -26.00 -6.17
C ILE A 125 8.54 -26.04 -7.69
N GLU A 126 7.31 -26.21 -8.14
CA GLU A 126 6.87 -26.01 -9.51
C GLU A 126 5.69 -25.02 -9.44
N ASP A 127 5.46 -24.21 -10.48
CA ASP A 127 4.34 -23.26 -10.57
C ASP A 127 4.38 -22.03 -9.63
N PHE A 128 5.57 -21.46 -9.37
CA PHE A 128 5.66 -20.14 -8.72
C PHE A 128 5.12 -19.06 -9.66
N ASN A 129 4.05 -18.40 -9.23
CA ASN A 129 3.42 -17.34 -10.00
C ASN A 129 4.17 -16.03 -9.80
N ASN A 130 4.35 -15.26 -10.87
CA ASN A 130 4.80 -13.87 -10.78
C ASN A 130 3.56 -12.98 -10.55
N PRO A 131 3.30 -12.50 -9.32
CA PRO A 131 2.08 -11.76 -9.02
C PRO A 131 1.98 -10.41 -9.75
N ASN A 132 3.10 -9.95 -10.31
CA ASN A 132 3.25 -8.71 -11.05
C ASN A 132 3.73 -8.96 -12.49
N GLU A 133 3.28 -10.04 -13.15
CA GLU A 133 3.62 -10.37 -14.54
C GLU A 133 3.48 -9.17 -15.50
N TYR A 134 2.48 -8.32 -15.26
CA TYR A 134 2.26 -7.10 -16.04
C TYR A 134 3.37 -6.06 -15.89
N THR A 135 3.89 -5.88 -14.68
CA THR A 135 4.94 -4.89 -14.38
C THR A 135 6.33 -5.45 -14.62
N PHE A 136 6.51 -6.76 -14.40
CA PHE A 136 7.78 -7.47 -14.53
C PHE A 136 7.63 -8.72 -15.41
N PRO A 137 7.36 -8.56 -16.72
CA PRO A 137 7.08 -9.70 -17.61
C PRO A 137 8.27 -10.62 -17.86
N GLY A 138 9.48 -10.22 -17.44
CA GLY A 138 10.71 -11.02 -17.55
C GLY A 138 11.06 -11.86 -16.32
N ALA A 139 10.27 -11.82 -15.25
CA ALA A 139 10.48 -12.70 -14.10
C ALA A 139 9.87 -14.09 -14.41
N ASP A 140 10.76 -15.07 -14.59
CA ASP A 140 10.49 -16.43 -15.07
C ASP A 140 10.20 -17.39 -13.90
N ASP A 141 9.20 -18.27 -14.06
CA ASP A 141 8.88 -19.33 -13.09
C ASP A 141 9.99 -20.40 -13.01
N ASP A 142 10.79 -20.53 -14.06
CA ASP A 142 11.97 -21.39 -14.10
C ASP A 142 13.08 -20.89 -13.14
N LEU A 143 13.09 -19.60 -12.76
CA LEU A 143 14.04 -19.11 -11.76
C LEU A 143 13.80 -19.76 -10.39
N ALA A 144 12.55 -19.97 -9.97
CA ALA A 144 12.28 -20.62 -8.68
C ALA A 144 12.73 -22.09 -8.69
N LYS A 145 12.66 -22.74 -9.86
CA LYS A 145 13.10 -24.12 -10.09
C LYS A 145 14.60 -24.31 -9.92
N ASP A 146 15.42 -23.31 -10.24
CA ASP A 146 16.88 -23.39 -10.11
C ASP A 146 17.38 -23.28 -8.66
N TRP A 147 16.53 -22.81 -7.75
CA TRP A 147 16.87 -22.60 -6.33
C TRP A 147 16.33 -23.71 -5.43
N ARG A 148 15.93 -24.86 -6.01
CA ARG A 148 15.19 -25.95 -5.35
C ARG A 148 15.87 -26.60 -4.13
N ASN A 149 17.19 -26.53 -4.02
CA ASN A 149 17.91 -27.05 -2.84
C ASN A 149 18.29 -25.96 -1.82
N TRP A 150 17.83 -24.73 -2.04
CA TRP A 150 18.04 -23.55 -1.20
C TRP A 150 16.72 -23.06 -0.56
N ILE A 151 15.66 -23.86 -0.75
CA ILE A 151 14.28 -23.63 -0.31
C ILE A 151 14.16 -23.88 1.19
N GLY A 152 14.36 -22.84 1.97
CA GLY A 152 13.84 -22.78 3.33
C GLY A 152 13.41 -21.37 3.66
N TYR A 153 14.32 -20.41 3.39
CA TYR A 153 14.09 -19.01 3.70
C TYR A 153 13.17 -18.31 2.68
N ILE A 154 13.38 -18.49 1.37
CA ILE A 154 12.64 -17.74 0.34
C ILE A 154 11.16 -18.14 0.30
N THR A 155 10.85 -19.43 0.36
CA THR A 155 9.46 -19.91 0.44
C THR A 155 8.77 -19.52 1.72
N TYR A 156 9.50 -19.53 2.85
CA TYR A 156 8.93 -19.09 4.10
C TYR A 156 8.61 -17.60 4.05
N VAL A 157 9.53 -16.74 3.57
CA VAL A 157 9.27 -15.31 3.41
C VAL A 157 8.10 -15.08 2.45
N GLN A 158 8.08 -15.73 1.29
CA GLN A 158 6.97 -15.62 0.33
C GLN A 158 5.66 -16.04 0.98
N PHE A 159 5.60 -17.19 1.65
CA PHE A 159 4.41 -17.63 2.38
C PHE A 159 3.95 -16.57 3.40
N MET A 160 4.88 -16.00 4.18
CA MET A 160 4.51 -14.97 5.15
C MET A 160 3.92 -13.73 4.47
N MET A 161 4.42 -13.33 3.30
CA MET A 161 3.93 -12.19 2.51
C MET A 161 2.62 -12.49 1.78
N ASP A 162 2.45 -13.70 1.23
CA ASP A 162 1.23 -14.16 0.54
C ASP A 162 0.00 -14.00 1.44
N TRP A 163 0.17 -14.30 2.73
CA TRP A 163 -0.89 -14.23 3.72
C TRP A 163 -0.92 -12.88 4.46
N GLY A 164 0.21 -12.15 4.48
CA GLY A 164 0.32 -10.77 4.94
C GLY A 164 -0.26 -10.49 6.33
N ARG A 165 -0.88 -9.32 6.49
CA ARG A 165 -1.59 -8.89 7.71
C ARG A 165 -2.86 -9.71 7.97
N ASP A 166 -3.63 -9.99 6.94
CA ASP A 166 -5.08 -10.20 7.07
C ASP A 166 -5.53 -11.61 6.68
N ARG A 167 -4.80 -12.31 5.81
CA ARG A 167 -5.25 -13.63 5.33
C ARG A 167 -4.82 -14.79 6.22
N SER A 168 -5.59 -15.88 6.14
CA SER A 168 -5.38 -17.11 6.90
C SER A 168 -5.11 -18.34 6.02
N PRO A 169 -3.90 -18.95 6.10
CA PRO A 169 -3.53 -20.10 5.27
C PRO A 169 -4.34 -21.38 5.55
N ASP A 170 -4.97 -21.47 6.72
CA ASP A 170 -5.78 -22.62 7.14
C ASP A 170 -7.26 -22.48 6.76
N VAL A 171 -7.64 -21.42 6.03
CA VAL A 171 -9.01 -21.10 5.66
C VAL A 171 -9.14 -21.04 4.15
N SER A 172 -10.29 -21.48 3.63
CA SER A 172 -10.59 -21.40 2.20
C SER A 172 -10.54 -19.98 1.65
N ASN A 173 -10.16 -19.82 0.39
CA ASN A 173 -9.96 -18.53 -0.28
C ASN A 173 -11.18 -17.58 -0.25
N SER A 174 -12.39 -18.10 -0.17
CA SER A 174 -13.62 -17.30 -0.09
C SER A 174 -13.81 -16.57 1.25
N SER A 175 -13.07 -16.97 2.29
CA SER A 175 -13.22 -16.43 3.65
C SER A 175 -11.89 -16.17 4.34
N ASN A 176 -10.76 -16.41 3.66
CA ASN A 176 -9.44 -16.29 4.29
C ASN A 176 -9.05 -14.84 4.61
N SER A 177 -9.66 -13.84 3.96
CA SER A 177 -9.49 -12.41 4.23
C SER A 177 -10.27 -11.90 5.43
N ASP A 178 -11.13 -12.72 6.04
CA ASP A 178 -11.83 -12.33 7.27
C ASP A 178 -10.82 -12.28 8.43
N PRO A 179 -10.61 -11.12 9.09
CA PRO A 179 -9.67 -11.01 10.20
C PRO A 179 -10.07 -11.84 11.42
N ASP A 180 -11.36 -12.20 11.54
CA ASP A 180 -11.90 -12.94 12.68
C ASP A 180 -11.85 -14.47 12.50
N VAL A 181 -11.38 -14.96 11.36
CA VAL A 181 -11.34 -16.39 11.01
C VAL A 181 -9.90 -16.85 10.74
N GLY A 182 -9.61 -18.10 11.12
CA GLY A 182 -8.35 -18.78 10.84
C GLY A 182 -7.18 -18.37 11.72
N ILE A 183 -6.03 -18.96 11.43
CA ILE A 183 -4.75 -18.65 12.05
C ILE A 183 -4.04 -17.61 11.18
N LYS A 184 -3.47 -16.59 11.80
CA LYS A 184 -2.67 -15.57 11.10
C LYS A 184 -1.19 -15.91 11.20
N THR A 185 -0.44 -15.61 10.13
CA THR A 185 1.01 -15.81 10.13
C THR A 185 1.68 -14.96 11.21
N PRO A 186 2.86 -15.35 11.73
CA PRO A 186 3.59 -14.50 12.69
C PRO A 186 3.97 -13.11 12.18
N LEU A 187 3.78 -12.80 10.89
CA LEU A 187 3.97 -11.46 10.33
C LEU A 187 2.86 -10.53 10.82
N SER A 188 1.62 -11.02 10.86
CA SER A 188 0.42 -10.27 11.26
C SER A 188 0.38 -9.93 12.74
N VAL A 189 0.04 -8.68 13.09
CA VAL A 189 -0.23 -8.26 14.48
C VAL A 189 -1.49 -8.90 15.07
N LEU A 190 -2.35 -9.50 14.22
CA LEU A 190 -3.50 -10.28 14.66
C LEU A 190 -3.09 -11.69 15.13
N SER A 191 -1.86 -12.13 14.83
CA SER A 191 -1.32 -13.39 15.34
C SER A 191 -0.84 -13.25 16.77
N GLN A 192 -1.26 -14.17 17.65
CA GLN A 192 -0.73 -14.26 19.02
C GLN A 192 0.78 -14.56 19.07
N TYR A 193 1.34 -15.04 17.96
CA TYR A 193 2.76 -15.38 17.83
C TYR A 193 3.57 -14.30 17.12
N CYS A 194 3.00 -13.12 16.87
CA CYS A 194 3.70 -12.02 16.22
C CYS A 194 4.90 -11.57 17.07
N PRO A 195 6.16 -11.80 16.64
CA PRO A 195 7.30 -11.40 17.43
C PRO A 195 7.46 -9.88 17.33
N ARG A 196 7.55 -9.22 18.49
CA ARG A 196 7.76 -7.77 18.56
C ARG A 196 9.15 -7.46 19.09
N HIS A 197 9.72 -6.35 18.64
CA HIS A 197 11.05 -5.90 19.05
C HIS A 197 11.08 -4.40 19.34
N ALA A 198 11.85 -4.02 20.35
CA ALA A 198 12.06 -2.62 20.68
C ALA A 198 13.07 -1.98 19.72
N GLU A 199 12.71 -0.82 19.15
CA GLU A 199 13.58 -0.03 18.29
C GLU A 199 13.46 1.46 18.66
N SER A 200 14.54 2.22 18.51
CA SER A 200 14.52 3.68 18.71
C SER A 200 14.41 4.42 17.38
N VAL A 201 13.41 5.28 17.25
CA VAL A 201 13.11 6.08 16.05
C VAL A 201 12.85 7.52 16.49
N ALA A 202 13.57 8.47 15.89
CA ALA A 202 13.45 9.91 16.20
C ALA A 202 13.54 10.25 17.71
N GLY A 203 14.35 9.51 18.48
CA GLY A 203 14.52 9.71 19.92
C GLY A 203 13.45 9.06 20.81
N TYR A 204 12.45 8.39 20.21
CA TYR A 204 11.42 7.63 20.91
C TYR A 204 11.68 6.12 20.77
N THR A 205 11.23 5.31 21.73
CA THR A 205 11.31 3.85 21.66
C THR A 205 9.93 3.25 21.41
N PHE A 206 9.82 2.40 20.39
CA PHE A 206 8.59 1.71 20.02
C PHE A 206 8.82 0.20 19.94
N ASN A 207 7.74 -0.58 20.06
CA ASN A 207 7.77 -2.04 19.95
C ASN A 207 7.17 -2.48 18.61
N PHE A 208 8.01 -2.62 17.58
CA PHE A 208 7.56 -2.93 16.22
C PHE A 208 7.22 -4.41 16.04
N PRO A 209 6.28 -4.76 15.15
CA PRO A 209 6.13 -6.11 14.62
C PRO A 209 7.39 -6.51 13.80
N PRO A 210 7.43 -7.70 13.17
CA PRO A 210 8.56 -8.08 12.33
C PRO A 210 8.88 -7.04 11.26
N ARG A 211 10.17 -6.94 10.91
CA ARG A 211 10.68 -5.97 9.94
C ARG A 211 10.33 -6.35 8.50
N GLU A 212 9.06 -6.23 8.15
CA GLU A 212 8.57 -6.45 6.79
C GLU A 212 8.95 -5.27 5.89
N GLN A 213 9.81 -5.45 4.90
CA GLN A 213 10.16 -4.37 3.98
C GLN A 213 9.28 -4.37 2.72
N PRO A 214 8.87 -3.19 2.20
CA PRO A 214 9.29 -1.84 2.60
C PRO A 214 8.53 -1.27 3.81
N MET A 215 7.49 -1.95 4.32
CA MET A 215 6.58 -1.41 5.33
C MET A 215 7.29 -0.97 6.63
N HIS A 216 8.33 -1.65 7.09
CA HIS A 216 9.09 -1.25 8.28
C HIS A 216 9.77 0.10 8.08
N ALA A 217 10.37 0.33 6.90
CA ALA A 217 10.91 1.64 6.55
C ALA A 217 9.82 2.72 6.51
N VAL A 218 8.61 2.39 6.03
CA VAL A 218 7.45 3.29 6.04
C VAL A 218 7.07 3.70 7.46
N ARG A 219 6.89 2.73 8.37
CA ARG A 219 6.55 3.00 9.78
C ARG A 219 7.56 3.96 10.41
N ARG A 220 8.85 3.68 10.22
CA ARG A 220 9.95 4.51 10.75
C ARG A 220 9.97 5.92 10.16
N SER A 221 9.72 6.04 8.85
CA SER A 221 9.71 7.31 8.14
C SER A 221 8.53 8.18 8.58
N LEU A 222 7.34 7.59 8.71
CA LEU A 222 6.16 8.26 9.24
C LEU A 222 6.38 8.77 10.67
N ILE A 223 6.92 7.93 11.55
CA ILE A 223 7.24 8.33 12.93
C ILE A 223 8.24 9.50 12.94
N SER A 224 9.29 9.43 12.11
CA SER A 224 10.29 10.49 12.03
C SER A 224 9.70 11.80 11.48
N ALA A 225 8.83 11.73 10.47
CA ALA A 225 8.13 12.90 9.94
C ALA A 225 7.20 13.53 10.98
N LEU A 226 6.44 12.70 11.71
CA LEU A 226 5.56 13.15 12.78
C LEU A 226 6.33 13.80 13.94
N ALA A 227 7.51 13.29 14.28
CA ALA A 227 8.39 13.90 15.26
C ALA A 227 8.84 15.31 14.83
N VAL A 228 9.19 15.51 13.55
CA VAL A 228 9.53 16.84 13.01
C VAL A 228 8.33 17.80 13.14
N VAL A 229 7.12 17.34 12.87
CA VAL A 229 5.91 18.16 13.04
C VAL A 229 5.66 18.46 14.52
N ALA A 230 5.88 17.49 15.42
CA ALA A 230 5.76 17.68 16.85
C ALA A 230 6.73 18.75 17.36
N ASP A 231 8.00 18.68 16.95
CA ASP A 231 9.05 19.63 17.34
C ASP A 231 8.73 21.05 16.85
N ARG A 232 8.23 21.19 15.62
CA ARG A 232 7.79 22.50 15.08
C ARG A 232 6.60 23.09 15.83
N ASN A 233 5.79 22.25 16.48
CA ASN A 233 4.65 22.69 17.26
C ASN A 233 4.98 23.01 18.73
N ILE A 234 6.24 22.85 19.16
CA ILE A 234 6.66 23.21 20.51
C ILE A 234 6.43 24.71 20.74
N GLY A 235 5.75 25.03 21.86
CA GLY A 235 5.47 26.41 22.25
C GLY A 235 4.30 27.07 21.51
N ILE A 236 3.67 26.37 20.56
CA ILE A 236 2.43 26.84 19.91
C ILE A 236 1.24 26.54 20.83
N THR A 237 0.32 27.51 20.94
CA THR A 237 -0.92 27.35 21.72
C THR A 237 -1.67 26.08 21.30
N PRO A 238 -2.14 25.26 22.28
CA PRO A 238 -2.91 24.06 21.97
C PRO A 238 -4.06 24.32 20.99
N GLY A 239 -4.16 23.48 19.95
CA GLY A 239 -5.17 23.61 18.92
C GLY A 239 -4.88 24.64 17.81
N ALA A 240 -3.85 25.49 17.97
CA ALA A 240 -3.40 26.44 16.94
C ALA A 240 -2.33 25.84 16.02
N GLY A 241 -1.47 24.96 16.52
CA GLY A 241 -0.42 24.27 15.75
C GLY A 241 -0.96 23.33 14.67
N ASP A 242 -0.05 22.68 13.94
CA ASP A 242 -0.40 21.70 12.91
C ASP A 242 -1.13 20.50 13.50
N ARG A 243 -1.86 19.79 12.64
CA ARG A 243 -2.58 18.56 12.99
C ARG A 243 -2.26 17.50 11.95
N VAL A 244 -2.20 16.26 12.40
CA VAL A 244 -1.85 15.11 11.57
C VAL A 244 -2.99 14.10 11.59
N ALA A 245 -3.18 13.40 10.49
CA ALA A 245 -4.09 12.27 10.36
C ALA A 245 -3.36 11.15 9.63
N ILE A 246 -3.81 9.91 9.83
CA ILE A 246 -3.26 8.73 9.15
C ILE A 246 -4.41 8.03 8.46
N VAL A 247 -4.27 7.85 7.15
CA VAL A 247 -5.17 7.06 6.31
C VAL A 247 -4.38 5.88 5.77
N THR A 248 -4.97 4.70 5.83
CA THR A 248 -4.49 3.51 5.12
C THR A 248 -5.46 3.18 4.00
N TYR A 249 -4.97 2.53 2.96
CA TYR A 249 -5.78 2.01 1.87
C TYR A 249 -5.14 0.73 1.36
N ASP A 250 -5.97 -0.25 1.05
CA ASP A 250 -5.53 -1.53 0.51
C ASP A 250 -6.47 -1.91 -0.64
N GLY A 251 -7.69 -2.36 -0.38
CA GLY A 251 -8.67 -2.80 -1.36
C GLY A 251 -9.99 -2.04 -1.25
N LEU A 252 -11.05 -2.59 -1.85
CA LEU A 252 -12.40 -2.02 -1.81
C LEU A 252 -13.43 -2.92 -1.11
N ASP A 253 -13.04 -4.13 -0.73
CA ASP A 253 -13.90 -5.00 0.06
C ASP A 253 -14.01 -4.50 1.52
N ALA A 254 -14.92 -5.11 2.28
CA ALA A 254 -15.25 -4.68 3.63
C ALA A 254 -14.08 -4.72 4.63
N TYR A 255 -13.07 -5.56 4.39
CA TYR A 255 -11.91 -5.73 5.28
C TYR A 255 -10.71 -4.88 4.85
N HIS A 256 -10.65 -4.52 3.57
CA HIS A 256 -9.53 -3.78 2.97
C HIS A 256 -9.86 -2.35 2.54
N ALA A 257 -11.11 -1.92 2.68
CA ALA A 257 -11.53 -0.56 2.37
C ALA A 257 -10.63 0.48 3.08
N PRO A 258 -10.41 1.67 2.48
CA PRO A 258 -9.61 2.71 3.12
C PRO A 258 -10.10 3.06 4.53
N GLN A 259 -9.16 3.24 5.45
CA GLN A 259 -9.46 3.51 6.85
C GLN A 259 -8.75 4.76 7.37
N LEU A 260 -9.49 5.54 8.15
CA LEU A 260 -8.92 6.64 8.93
C LEU A 260 -8.39 6.08 10.27
N VAL A 261 -7.15 5.62 10.27
CA VAL A 261 -6.48 5.04 11.44
C VAL A 261 -6.33 6.07 12.56
N VAL A 262 -5.99 7.32 12.20
CA VAL A 262 -5.90 8.43 13.15
C VAL A 262 -6.62 9.65 12.58
N PRO A 263 -7.70 10.14 13.22
CA PRO A 263 -8.33 11.40 12.83
C PRO A 263 -7.41 12.60 13.11
N LEU A 264 -7.70 13.76 12.51
CA LEU A 264 -6.87 14.96 12.63
C LEU A 264 -6.64 15.31 14.12
N THR A 265 -5.40 15.15 14.58
CA THR A 265 -5.03 15.26 15.98
C THR A 265 -3.80 16.13 16.18
N SER A 266 -3.70 16.75 17.36
CA SER A 266 -2.47 17.38 17.86
C SER A 266 -1.70 16.46 18.82
N SER A 267 -2.18 15.24 19.06
CA SER A 267 -1.47 14.22 19.84
C SER A 267 -0.50 13.46 18.93
N PHE A 268 0.67 14.06 18.67
CA PHE A 268 1.69 13.44 17.82
C PHE A 268 2.19 12.10 18.38
N ASN A 269 2.26 11.94 19.70
CA ASN A 269 2.63 10.67 20.32
C ASN A 269 1.63 9.56 19.99
N SER A 270 0.32 9.84 20.05
CA SER A 270 -0.70 8.86 19.67
C SER A 270 -0.60 8.51 18.18
N ALA A 271 -0.38 9.52 17.32
CA ALA A 271 -0.20 9.28 15.89
C ALA A 271 1.05 8.43 15.59
N MET A 272 2.18 8.73 16.23
CA MET A 272 3.41 7.94 16.12
C MET A 272 3.22 6.50 16.61
N SER A 273 2.50 6.30 17.71
CA SER A 273 2.16 4.95 18.20
C SER A 273 1.31 4.18 17.19
N SER A 274 0.34 4.81 16.54
CA SER A 274 -0.48 4.16 15.51
C SER A 274 0.32 3.76 14.26
N CYS A 275 1.41 4.45 13.94
CA CYS A 275 2.29 4.06 12.83
C CYS A 275 2.95 2.69 13.05
N VAL A 276 3.13 2.25 14.30
CA VAL A 276 3.84 1.00 14.63
C VAL A 276 3.11 -0.23 14.11
N ASP A 277 1.78 -0.22 14.12
CA ASP A 277 0.93 -1.36 13.80
C ASP A 277 0.43 -1.36 12.34
N LEU A 278 0.88 -0.42 11.51
CA LEU A 278 0.58 -0.43 10.07
C LEU A 278 1.21 -1.66 9.42
N GLN A 279 0.50 -2.43 8.59
CA GLN A 279 1.06 -3.61 7.92
C GLN A 279 0.56 -3.71 6.48
N ALA A 280 1.37 -4.31 5.61
CA ALA A 280 0.92 -4.60 4.26
C ALA A 280 -0.15 -5.71 4.30
N THR A 281 -1.11 -5.60 3.40
CA THR A 281 -2.07 -6.67 3.14
C THR A 281 -1.41 -7.83 2.40
N SER A 282 -2.08 -8.99 2.41
CA SER A 282 -1.71 -10.09 1.51
C SER A 282 -1.53 -9.60 0.08
N ASP A 283 -0.56 -10.15 -0.65
CA ASP A 283 -0.39 -9.85 -2.08
C ASP A 283 -1.45 -10.53 -2.99
N ILE A 284 -2.34 -11.34 -2.40
CA ILE A 284 -3.43 -12.03 -3.07
C ILE A 284 -4.62 -11.07 -3.30
N GLY A 285 -5.04 -10.92 -4.56
CA GLY A 285 -6.25 -10.20 -4.98
C GLY A 285 -5.98 -8.81 -5.55
N SER A 286 -7.04 -8.01 -5.73
CA SER A 286 -6.90 -6.59 -6.13
C SER A 286 -6.59 -5.76 -4.89
N THR A 287 -5.32 -5.40 -4.76
CA THR A 287 -4.76 -4.65 -3.64
C THR A 287 -4.03 -3.42 -4.19
N THR A 288 -4.26 -2.25 -3.59
CA THR A 288 -3.84 -0.88 -3.95
C THR A 288 -4.96 0.00 -4.54
N ALA A 289 -5.97 0.30 -3.71
CA ALA A 289 -7.07 1.24 -3.97
C ALA A 289 -6.67 2.71 -3.68
N THR A 290 -5.62 3.19 -4.34
CA THR A 290 -5.06 4.54 -4.13
C THR A 290 -6.11 5.64 -4.29
N GLU A 291 -7.00 5.52 -5.28
CA GLU A 291 -8.08 6.49 -5.49
C GLU A 291 -8.96 6.65 -4.25
N ALA A 292 -9.44 5.53 -3.71
CA ALA A 292 -10.34 5.53 -2.57
C ALA A 292 -9.66 6.08 -1.30
N GLY A 293 -8.36 5.79 -1.13
CA GLY A 293 -7.52 6.38 -0.08
C GLY A 293 -7.42 7.91 -0.20
N LEU A 294 -7.22 8.42 -1.42
CA LEU A 294 -7.17 9.86 -1.70
C LEU A 294 -8.53 10.54 -1.47
N ILE A 295 -9.64 9.90 -1.87
CA ILE A 295 -11.00 10.40 -1.60
C ILE A 295 -11.20 10.56 -0.09
N LEU A 296 -10.92 9.51 0.70
CA LEU A 296 -11.07 9.57 2.15
C LEU A 296 -10.19 10.64 2.79
N ALA A 297 -8.93 10.77 2.36
CA ALA A 297 -8.02 11.80 2.86
C ALA A 297 -8.51 13.22 2.54
N ARG A 298 -8.94 13.47 1.30
CA ARG A 298 -9.49 14.77 0.88
C ARG A 298 -10.75 15.13 1.65
N ASP A 299 -11.69 14.19 1.75
CA ASP A 299 -12.95 14.40 2.48
C ASP A 299 -12.70 14.72 3.95
N HIS A 300 -11.74 14.04 4.58
CA HIS A 300 -11.35 14.32 5.96
C HIS A 300 -10.68 15.71 6.13
N LEU A 301 -10.00 16.21 5.10
CA LEU A 301 -9.36 17.53 5.11
C LEU A 301 -10.32 18.69 4.83
N LYS A 302 -11.53 18.42 4.35
CA LYS A 302 -12.57 19.44 4.14
C LYS A 302 -12.93 20.17 5.44
N PRO A 303 -13.42 21.42 5.36
CA PRO A 303 -13.95 22.12 6.53
C PRO A 303 -15.09 21.36 7.22
N THR A 304 -15.27 21.60 8.52
CA THR A 304 -16.32 20.94 9.32
C THR A 304 -17.74 21.16 8.80
N HIS A 305 -18.03 22.33 8.21
CA HIS A 305 -19.33 22.61 7.61
C HIS A 305 -19.58 21.84 6.30
N MET A 306 -18.54 21.21 5.74
CA MET A 306 -18.60 20.31 4.57
C MET A 306 -18.42 18.83 4.97
N GLY A 307 -18.49 18.51 6.26
CA GLY A 307 -18.40 17.13 6.77
C GLY A 307 -16.98 16.63 7.08
N GLY A 308 -15.94 17.43 6.86
CA GLY A 308 -14.55 17.05 7.19
C GLY A 308 -14.11 17.49 8.59
N ALA A 309 -12.82 17.34 8.90
CA ALA A 309 -12.20 17.75 10.16
C ALA A 309 -11.17 18.90 9.99
N GLY A 310 -11.04 19.42 8.78
CA GLY A 310 -10.09 20.47 8.43
C GLY A 310 -10.47 21.84 8.98
N ARG A 311 -9.45 22.63 9.34
CA ARG A 311 -9.63 24.08 9.62
C ARG A 311 -9.68 24.89 8.32
N HIS A 312 -10.53 25.91 8.26
CA HIS A 312 -10.71 26.71 7.04
C HIS A 312 -9.49 27.58 6.67
N TYR A 313 -8.71 27.99 7.68
CA TYR A 313 -7.55 28.88 7.50
C TYR A 313 -6.20 28.12 7.46
N SER A 314 -6.21 26.80 7.35
CA SER A 314 -4.99 25.99 7.30
C SER A 314 -4.70 25.54 5.87
N LYS A 315 -3.43 25.53 5.49
CA LYS A 315 -2.98 24.80 4.30
C LYS A 315 -3.27 23.31 4.47
N LYS A 316 -3.61 22.65 3.35
CA LYS A 316 -3.93 21.23 3.30
C LYS A 316 -2.83 20.51 2.55
N VAL A 317 -2.34 19.44 3.13
CA VAL A 317 -1.26 18.64 2.57
C VAL A 317 -1.61 17.17 2.77
N ILE A 318 -1.47 16.39 1.70
CA ILE A 318 -1.48 14.94 1.72
C ILE A 318 -0.05 14.51 1.38
N VAL A 319 0.50 13.55 2.14
CA VAL A 319 1.73 12.86 1.77
C VAL A 319 1.31 11.43 1.41
N LEU A 320 1.43 11.08 0.13
CA LEU A 320 1.05 9.78 -0.39
C LEU A 320 2.28 8.87 -0.42
N LEU A 321 2.20 7.76 0.30
CA LEU A 321 3.26 6.76 0.43
C LEU A 321 2.81 5.48 -0.29
N THR A 322 3.40 5.20 -1.45
CA THR A 322 2.96 4.10 -2.33
C THR A 322 4.08 3.59 -3.23
N ASP A 323 3.96 2.36 -3.73
CA ASP A 323 4.79 1.84 -4.84
C ASP A 323 4.34 2.41 -6.20
N GLY A 324 3.22 3.13 -6.26
CA GLY A 324 2.74 3.78 -7.47
C GLY A 324 2.01 2.85 -8.43
N VAL A 325 1.62 1.65 -7.98
CA VAL A 325 0.92 0.66 -8.80
C VAL A 325 -0.51 0.46 -8.30
N PRO A 326 -1.40 1.47 -8.43
CA PRO A 326 -2.81 1.26 -8.15
C PRO A 326 -3.35 0.17 -9.06
N ASN A 327 -4.26 -0.64 -8.55
CA ASN A 327 -4.98 -1.61 -9.38
C ASN A 327 -6.47 -1.69 -9.06
N ALA A 328 -6.98 -0.89 -8.11
CA ALA A 328 -8.39 -0.79 -7.75
C ALA A 328 -8.85 0.68 -7.75
N TRP A 329 -10.09 0.92 -8.19
CA TRP A 329 -10.68 2.26 -8.28
C TRP A 329 -12.18 2.24 -7.96
N SER A 330 -12.73 3.41 -7.60
CA SER A 330 -14.10 3.58 -7.12
C SER A 330 -14.96 4.49 -8.00
N SER A 331 -14.37 5.49 -8.66
CA SER A 331 -15.15 6.36 -9.56
C SER A 331 -15.55 5.63 -10.84
N SER A 332 -16.68 6.00 -11.44
CA SER A 332 -17.09 5.38 -12.70
C SER A 332 -16.19 5.83 -13.87
N GLN A 333 -16.00 4.96 -14.87
CA GLN A 333 -15.27 5.31 -16.09
C GLN A 333 -15.83 6.59 -16.73
N GLY A 334 -17.15 6.74 -16.78
CA GLY A 334 -17.79 7.93 -17.36
C GLY A 334 -17.43 9.23 -16.62
N GLU A 335 -17.27 9.20 -15.30
CA GLU A 335 -16.84 10.36 -14.51
C GLU A 335 -15.38 10.71 -14.78
N ILE A 336 -14.51 9.69 -14.82
CA ILE A 336 -13.07 9.85 -15.07
C ILE A 336 -12.84 10.40 -16.49
N ASP A 337 -13.46 9.79 -17.51
CA ASP A 337 -13.34 10.22 -18.91
C ASP A 337 -13.90 11.63 -19.11
N SER A 338 -15.03 11.94 -18.48
CA SER A 338 -15.62 13.28 -18.53
C SER A 338 -14.69 14.31 -17.88
N PHE A 339 -14.04 13.97 -16.78
CA PHE A 339 -13.09 14.86 -16.13
C PHE A 339 -11.87 15.14 -17.02
N ILE A 340 -11.25 14.09 -17.56
CA ILE A 340 -10.06 14.18 -18.41
C ILE A 340 -10.38 14.94 -19.70
N THR A 341 -11.55 14.69 -20.30
CA THR A 341 -12.00 15.41 -21.50
C THR A 341 -12.12 16.91 -21.26
N ASN A 342 -12.60 17.31 -20.07
CA ASN A 342 -12.77 18.71 -19.70
C ASN A 342 -11.47 19.36 -19.20
N ASN A 343 -10.49 18.56 -18.79
CA ASN A 343 -9.22 19.00 -18.24
C ASN A 343 -8.06 18.22 -18.90
N PRO A 344 -7.84 18.36 -20.23
CA PRO A 344 -6.84 17.56 -20.92
C PRO A 344 -5.43 17.91 -20.45
N GLY A 345 -4.54 16.92 -20.40
CA GLY A 345 -3.14 17.12 -20.06
C GLY A 345 -2.29 15.86 -20.23
N ASP A 346 -1.00 16.06 -20.45
CA ASP A 346 -0.02 14.99 -20.73
C ASP A 346 0.26 14.09 -19.51
N ASN A 347 -0.28 14.45 -18.34
CA ASN A 347 -0.13 13.63 -17.14
C ASN A 347 -1.08 12.44 -17.12
N TYR A 348 -2.20 12.46 -17.85
CA TYR A 348 -3.12 11.33 -17.90
C TYR A 348 -2.61 10.24 -18.84
N TYR A 349 -2.89 8.99 -18.48
CA TYR A 349 -2.67 7.82 -19.32
C TYR A 349 -3.81 7.67 -20.32
N ASN A 350 -3.63 6.78 -21.31
CA ASN A 350 -4.72 6.32 -22.17
C ASN A 350 -5.92 5.81 -21.32
N SER A 351 -7.15 5.94 -21.85
CA SER A 351 -8.40 5.49 -21.21
C SER A 351 -8.38 4.03 -20.76
N ASP A 352 -7.55 3.20 -21.38
CA ASP A 352 -7.35 1.79 -21.01
C ASP A 352 -6.70 1.61 -19.62
N TYR A 353 -6.07 2.66 -19.08
CA TYR A 353 -5.41 2.69 -17.77
C TYR A 353 -6.24 3.39 -16.71
N ILE A 354 -7.53 3.05 -16.63
CA ILE A 354 -8.49 3.74 -15.76
C ILE A 354 -8.03 3.79 -14.29
N TRP A 355 -7.43 2.73 -13.75
CA TRP A 355 -7.00 2.70 -12.35
C TRP A 355 -5.89 3.72 -12.02
N LEU A 356 -4.98 3.99 -12.95
CA LEU A 356 -3.96 5.04 -12.82
C LEU A 356 -4.62 6.42 -12.93
N ASN A 357 -5.47 6.58 -13.95
CA ASN A 357 -6.19 7.82 -14.21
C ASN A 357 -7.12 8.21 -13.06
N ALA A 358 -7.81 7.26 -12.44
CA ALA A 358 -8.70 7.49 -11.31
C ALA A 358 -7.96 8.19 -10.16
N ALA A 359 -6.78 7.69 -9.79
CA ALA A 359 -5.94 8.31 -8.76
C ALA A 359 -5.42 9.70 -9.18
N LEU A 360 -5.03 9.89 -10.44
CA LEU A 360 -4.60 11.19 -10.97
C LEU A 360 -5.74 12.22 -10.99
N VAL A 361 -6.97 11.81 -11.29
CA VAL A 361 -8.16 12.67 -11.21
C VAL A 361 -8.38 13.14 -9.77
N GLN A 362 -8.20 12.28 -8.77
CA GLN A 362 -8.28 12.70 -7.37
C GLN A 362 -7.18 13.69 -6.98
N ALA A 363 -5.99 13.58 -7.58
CA ALA A 363 -4.93 14.54 -7.40
C ALA A 363 -5.25 15.91 -8.02
N ALA A 364 -5.81 15.92 -9.23
CA ALA A 364 -6.29 17.15 -9.87
C ALA A 364 -7.40 17.79 -9.01
N HIS A 365 -8.30 16.98 -8.47
CA HIS A 365 -9.31 17.48 -7.54
C HIS A 365 -8.73 18.04 -6.25
N ALA A 366 -7.70 17.43 -5.68
CA ALA A 366 -7.00 17.97 -4.52
C ALA A 366 -6.39 19.34 -4.82
N GLU A 367 -5.72 19.48 -5.98
CA GLU A 367 -5.11 20.74 -6.42
C GLU A 367 -6.16 21.85 -6.56
N MET A 368 -7.28 21.57 -7.23
CA MET A 368 -8.38 22.52 -7.40
C MET A 368 -9.02 22.94 -6.06
N GLU A 369 -8.95 22.08 -5.03
CA GLU A 369 -9.39 22.37 -3.67
C GLU A 369 -8.32 23.09 -2.82
N GLY A 370 -7.15 23.38 -3.39
CA GLY A 370 -6.02 24.00 -2.69
C GLY A 370 -5.29 23.04 -1.73
N THR A 371 -5.34 21.73 -2.01
CA THR A 371 -4.63 20.68 -1.29
C THR A 371 -3.46 20.17 -2.10
N ASN A 372 -2.25 20.23 -1.55
CA ASN A 372 -1.05 19.70 -2.19
C ASN A 372 -0.88 18.22 -1.85
N ILE A 373 -0.56 17.38 -2.85
CA ILE A 373 -0.21 15.98 -2.64
C ILE A 373 1.27 15.76 -2.93
N TYR A 374 2.05 15.40 -1.92
CA TYR A 374 3.43 14.96 -2.09
C TYR A 374 3.47 13.45 -2.25
N ALA A 375 3.67 12.99 -3.48
CA ALA A 375 3.84 11.58 -3.80
C ALA A 375 5.28 11.12 -3.45
N VAL A 376 5.41 10.09 -2.62
CA VAL A 376 6.68 9.51 -2.19
C VAL A 376 6.70 8.03 -2.54
N GLY A 377 7.59 7.68 -3.47
CA GLY A 377 7.79 6.31 -3.95
C GLY A 377 8.41 5.40 -2.89
N MET A 378 7.89 4.17 -2.76
CA MET A 378 8.34 3.20 -1.77
C MET A 378 8.74 1.85 -2.38
N GLY A 379 9.92 1.37 -1.99
CA GLY A 379 10.43 0.07 -2.43
C GLY A 379 11.03 0.10 -3.84
N LEU A 380 11.66 -1.02 -4.20
CA LEU A 380 12.42 -1.15 -5.45
C LEU A 380 11.53 -1.26 -6.69
N GLY A 381 10.29 -1.70 -6.53
CA GLY A 381 9.31 -1.82 -7.60
C GLY A 381 8.48 -0.55 -7.81
N THR A 382 8.93 0.61 -7.32
CA THR A 382 8.16 1.85 -7.46
C THR A 382 8.00 2.23 -8.94
N ASP A 383 6.76 2.46 -9.38
CA ASP A 383 6.46 3.12 -10.66
C ASP A 383 6.67 4.64 -10.51
N TYR A 384 7.90 5.07 -10.79
CA TYR A 384 8.24 6.48 -10.68
C TYR A 384 7.62 7.37 -11.77
N ASP A 385 7.19 6.82 -12.91
CA ASP A 385 6.47 7.60 -13.91
C ASP A 385 5.09 8.01 -13.37
N PHE A 386 4.37 7.06 -12.77
CA PHE A 386 3.11 7.35 -12.08
C PHE A 386 3.31 8.38 -10.96
N MET A 387 4.34 8.20 -10.13
CA MET A 387 4.62 9.14 -9.04
C MET A 387 4.95 10.55 -9.55
N ASP A 388 5.67 10.66 -10.66
CA ASP A 388 6.00 11.95 -11.27
C ASP A 388 4.76 12.64 -11.87
N ARG A 389 3.88 11.87 -12.53
CA ARG A 389 2.58 12.38 -13.00
C ARG A 389 1.70 12.85 -11.85
N MET A 390 1.69 12.11 -10.74
CA MET A 390 0.96 12.48 -9.52
C MET A 390 1.48 13.81 -8.94
N ALA A 391 2.80 13.98 -8.86
CA ALA A 391 3.43 15.20 -8.36
C ALA A 391 3.17 16.41 -9.27
N ARG A 392 3.29 16.24 -10.60
CA ARG A 392 2.97 17.30 -11.58
C ARG A 392 1.50 17.69 -11.54
N THR A 393 0.61 16.71 -11.46
CA THR A 393 -0.84 16.95 -11.35
C THR A 393 -1.20 17.70 -10.07
N SER A 394 -0.44 17.50 -9.00
CA SER A 394 -0.63 18.16 -7.71
C SER A 394 0.17 19.45 -7.53
N ASN A 395 0.93 19.86 -8.56
CA ASN A 395 1.84 21.01 -8.53
C ASN A 395 2.83 20.97 -7.35
N THR A 396 3.40 19.79 -7.09
CA THR A 396 4.42 19.55 -6.06
C THR A 396 5.70 18.95 -6.62
N ASP A 397 5.82 18.86 -7.95
CA ASP A 397 7.01 18.35 -8.60
C ASP A 397 8.18 19.34 -8.47
N GLU A 398 9.39 18.79 -8.42
CA GLU A 398 10.62 19.57 -8.55
C GLU A 398 11.32 19.16 -9.86
N GLY A 399 11.20 20.01 -10.88
CA GLY A 399 11.75 19.71 -12.20
C GLY A 399 11.01 18.58 -12.93
N GLY A 400 9.70 18.44 -12.71
CA GLY A 400 8.89 17.38 -13.29
C GLY A 400 8.91 16.07 -12.49
N LEU A 401 9.65 16.00 -11.38
CA LEU A 401 9.87 14.78 -10.62
C LEU A 401 9.23 14.83 -9.23
N SER A 402 8.72 13.68 -8.80
CA SER A 402 8.27 13.42 -7.44
C SER A 402 9.45 13.28 -6.46
N VAL A 403 9.15 13.37 -5.17
CA VAL A 403 10.14 13.10 -4.13
C VAL A 403 10.56 11.64 -4.21
N ARG A 404 11.85 11.42 -4.47
CA ARG A 404 12.43 10.09 -4.48
C ARG A 404 12.63 9.61 -3.05
N GLY A 405 11.95 8.54 -2.67
CA GLY A 405 12.34 7.76 -1.50
C GLY A 405 13.58 6.93 -1.86
N SER A 406 14.57 6.85 -0.97
CA SER A 406 15.63 5.84 -1.13
C SER A 406 15.01 4.47 -0.83
N GLY A 407 14.43 3.85 -1.85
CA GLY A 407 13.73 2.57 -1.77
C GLY A 407 14.65 1.35 -1.70
N ASN A 408 15.86 1.48 -1.17
CA ASN A 408 16.56 0.30 -0.65
C ASN A 408 16.52 0.39 0.88
N PRO A 409 15.63 -0.37 1.54
CA PRO A 409 15.62 -0.44 2.99
C PRO A 409 16.96 -0.93 3.57
#